data_AF-A0A6N2RHL4-F1
#
_entry.id   AF-A0A6N2RHL4-F1
#
_cell.length_a   1.000
_cell.length_b   1.000
_cell.length_c   1.000
_cell.angle_alpha   90.00
_cell.angle_beta   90.00
_cell.angle_gamma   90.00
#
_symmetry.space_group_name_H-M   'P 1'
#
loop_
_entity.id
_entity.type
_entity.pdbx_description
1 polymer ?
#
loop_
_entity_poly.entity_id
_entity_poly.type
_entity_poly.pdbx_seq_one_letter_code
_entity_poly.pdbx_strand_id
1 'polypeptide(L)'
;MNNLRKIAAGSLAAVLAFSMAACGSSNASSDGTGESTGKAVTVNEKSAKATSLADFGTMEDLEKAAKEEGALNVIALPHDWSNYGEVIEGFKKKYPEIKVTELNPKFAGTVALNGKPAEAGAAFNGYLMANQLAGGDINNLQPGLDFFKKLKEAGNLTTVDVTNGTIDSGQTGVVFDWTYNQASYKKELKDKGVNWRYKTFPKAQVVSYYNQAINKDAPHPAAARLWEEYLYTADAQNLWFKGGANPVLLDSMKEGGTIDQATLKDAITIEGEPVSYTNDDSTRITEWLQNNWDKTIGN
;
A
#
# COMPACT_ATOMS: atom_id res chain seq x y z
N MET A 1 39.35 -51.94 46.05
CA MET A 1 37.95 -52.21 46.41
C MET A 1 37.07 -51.20 45.68
N ASN A 2 36.20 -51.73 44.81
CA ASN A 2 35.12 -51.07 44.07
C ASN A 2 34.34 -50.04 44.92
N ASN A 3 33.81 -48.92 44.39
CA ASN A 3 32.80 -48.90 43.33
C ASN A 3 32.69 -47.54 42.63
N LEU A 4 32.57 -47.61 41.31
CA LEU A 4 32.04 -46.58 40.43
C LEU A 4 30.56 -46.28 40.75
N ARG A 5 30.15 -45.01 40.59
CA ARG A 5 28.94 -44.68 39.81
C ARG A 5 29.16 -43.39 39.02
N LYS A 6 29.01 -43.54 37.70
CA LYS A 6 29.05 -42.53 36.64
C LYS A 6 27.74 -41.74 36.66
N ILE A 7 27.80 -40.42 36.46
CA ILE A 7 26.86 -39.71 35.58
C ILE A 7 27.68 -38.67 34.81
N ALA A 8 27.72 -38.86 33.49
CA ALA A 8 28.25 -37.91 32.52
C ALA A 8 27.11 -37.03 32.03
N ALA A 9 27.34 -35.72 31.94
CA ALA A 9 26.62 -34.84 31.02
C ALA A 9 27.60 -33.74 30.63
N GLY A 10 28.10 -33.82 29.40
CA GLY A 10 29.02 -32.84 28.82
C GLY A 10 28.30 -31.53 28.54
N SER A 11 28.84 -30.44 29.07
CA SER A 11 28.44 -29.08 28.74
C SER A 11 29.09 -28.71 27.41
N LEU A 12 28.37 -28.91 26.30
CA LEU A 12 28.73 -28.32 25.02
C LEU A 12 28.30 -26.85 25.04
N ALA A 13 29.26 -25.94 25.15
CA ALA A 13 29.04 -24.52 24.96
C ALA A 13 28.78 -24.26 23.47
N ALA A 14 27.54 -23.90 23.12
CA ALA A 14 27.20 -23.31 21.83
C ALA A 14 26.79 -21.85 22.06
N VAL A 15 27.66 -20.95 21.62
CA VAL A 15 27.40 -19.51 21.49
C VAL A 15 26.30 -19.32 20.45
N LEU A 16 25.11 -18.88 20.89
CA LEU A 16 24.02 -18.45 20.01
C LEU A 16 23.90 -16.93 20.09
N ALA A 17 24.58 -16.26 19.17
CA ALA A 17 24.33 -14.87 18.83
C ALA A 17 23.02 -14.81 18.03
N PHE A 18 21.95 -14.29 18.62
CA PHE A 18 20.73 -13.96 17.90
C PHE A 18 20.83 -12.53 17.35
N SER A 19 21.41 -12.41 16.17
CA SER A 19 21.11 -11.33 15.23
C SER A 19 19.89 -11.76 14.41
N MET A 20 18.70 -11.20 14.69
CA MET A 20 17.55 -11.32 13.79
C MET A 20 17.54 -10.14 12.82
N ALA A 21 18.25 -10.33 11.72
CA ALA A 21 17.88 -9.77 10.43
C ALA A 21 17.05 -10.86 9.72
N ALA A 22 15.75 -10.65 9.57
CA ALA A 22 14.92 -11.49 8.71
C ALA A 22 14.88 -10.88 7.31
N CYS A 23 15.92 -11.18 6.52
CA CYS A 23 15.82 -11.09 5.06
C CYS A 23 15.17 -12.37 4.55
N GLY A 24 14.13 -12.19 3.72
CA GLY A 24 13.57 -13.27 2.92
C GLY A 24 14.66 -13.92 2.04
N SER A 25 14.59 -15.23 1.90
CA SER A 25 15.33 -15.97 0.89
C SER A 25 14.32 -16.76 0.08
N SER A 26 13.97 -16.17 -1.07
CA SER A 26 13.32 -16.81 -2.19
C SER A 26 14.29 -17.80 -2.84
N ASN A 27 13.85 -19.04 -3.00
CA ASN A 27 14.52 -19.96 -3.90
C ASN A 27 14.04 -19.63 -5.31
N ALA A 28 14.89 -18.93 -6.06
CA ALA A 28 14.66 -18.61 -7.46
C ALA A 28 14.79 -19.90 -8.30
N SER A 29 13.67 -20.36 -8.84
CA SER A 29 13.66 -21.08 -10.11
C SER A 29 13.05 -20.14 -11.14
N SER A 30 13.87 -19.79 -12.13
CA SER A 30 13.49 -19.05 -13.31
C SER A 30 12.55 -19.89 -14.16
N ASP A 31 11.28 -19.51 -14.21
CA ASP A 31 10.48 -19.60 -15.43
C ASP A 31 9.54 -18.39 -15.43
N GLY A 32 9.99 -17.37 -16.16
CA GLY A 32 9.24 -16.14 -16.36
C GLY A 32 8.11 -16.38 -17.33
N THR A 33 6.91 -16.55 -16.80
CA THR A 33 5.67 -16.26 -17.51
C THR A 33 4.85 -15.32 -16.64
N GLY A 34 5.20 -14.03 -16.71
CA GLY A 34 4.31 -12.97 -16.25
C GLY A 34 3.05 -13.01 -17.10
N GLU A 35 2.02 -13.66 -16.57
CA GLU A 35 0.74 -13.83 -17.24
C GLU A 35 0.04 -12.47 -17.24
N SER A 36 0.14 -11.76 -18.37
CA SER A 36 -0.69 -10.59 -18.66
C SER A 36 -2.14 -11.06 -18.70
N THR A 37 -2.88 -10.84 -17.61
CA THR A 37 -4.33 -11.12 -17.51
C THR A 37 -5.20 -10.14 -18.30
N GLY A 38 -4.62 -9.37 -19.23
CA GLY A 38 -5.36 -8.78 -20.33
C GLY A 38 -5.84 -9.89 -21.27
N LYS A 39 -7.13 -9.90 -21.60
CA LYS A 39 -7.68 -10.72 -22.69
C LYS A 39 -6.72 -10.63 -23.89
N ALA A 40 -6.13 -11.75 -24.32
CA ALA A 40 -5.22 -11.75 -25.46
C ALA A 40 -5.98 -11.20 -26.68
N VAL A 41 -5.66 -9.96 -27.06
CA VAL A 41 -6.20 -9.35 -28.26
C VAL A 41 -5.36 -9.87 -29.40
N THR A 42 -5.99 -10.57 -30.35
CA THR A 42 -5.32 -10.94 -31.60
C THR A 42 -5.00 -9.66 -32.36
N VAL A 43 -3.76 -9.19 -32.26
CA VAL A 43 -3.30 -8.00 -32.98
C VAL A 43 -3.39 -8.28 -34.48
N ASN A 44 -4.13 -7.45 -35.21
CA ASN A 44 -4.20 -7.56 -36.65
C ASN A 44 -2.80 -7.29 -37.23
N GLU A 45 -2.26 -8.21 -38.04
CA GLU A 45 -0.91 -8.06 -38.60
C GLU A 45 -0.73 -6.75 -39.38
N LYS A 46 -1.80 -6.22 -40.00
CA LYS A 46 -1.77 -4.92 -40.65
C LYS A 46 -1.65 -3.77 -39.65
N SER A 47 -2.30 -3.85 -38.49
CA SER A 47 -2.12 -2.88 -37.39
C SER A 47 -0.66 -2.80 -36.94
N ALA A 48 0.03 -3.94 -36.90
CA ALA A 48 1.43 -4.00 -36.49
C ALA A 48 2.44 -3.54 -37.57
N LYS A 49 2.09 -3.66 -38.86
CA LYS A 49 3.04 -3.46 -39.98
C LYS A 49 2.78 -2.20 -40.81
N ALA A 50 1.56 -1.65 -40.81
CA ALA A 50 1.22 -0.51 -41.65
C ALA A 50 1.96 0.76 -41.20
N THR A 51 2.59 1.45 -42.14
CA THR A 51 3.27 2.74 -41.91
C THR A 51 2.44 3.95 -42.34
N SER A 52 1.32 3.71 -43.01
CA SER A 52 0.37 4.71 -43.46
C SER A 52 -1.04 4.12 -43.52
N LEU A 53 -2.05 4.98 -43.62
CA LEU A 53 -3.44 4.53 -43.82
C LEU A 53 -3.60 3.73 -45.12
N ALA A 54 -2.88 4.11 -46.18
CA ALA A 54 -2.91 3.39 -47.46
C ALA A 54 -2.34 1.97 -47.34
N ASP A 55 -1.30 1.77 -46.51
CA ASP A 55 -0.73 0.44 -46.24
C ASP A 55 -1.68 -0.44 -45.42
N PHE A 56 -2.51 0.20 -44.58
CA PHE A 56 -3.51 -0.48 -43.76
C PHE A 56 -4.74 -0.88 -44.60
N GLY A 57 -5.24 0.04 -45.43
CA GLY A 57 -6.45 -0.09 -46.24
C GLY A 57 -7.24 1.22 -46.25
N THR A 58 -8.43 1.21 -45.65
CA THR A 58 -9.28 2.39 -45.50
C THR A 58 -9.42 2.81 -44.04
N MET A 59 -10.00 3.99 -43.83
CA MET A 59 -10.30 4.47 -42.47
C MET A 59 -11.38 3.61 -41.79
N GLU A 60 -12.31 3.05 -42.56
CA GLU A 60 -13.33 2.11 -42.07
C GLU A 60 -12.70 0.79 -41.60
N ASP A 61 -11.71 0.28 -42.35
CA ASP A 61 -10.96 -0.92 -41.96
C ASP A 61 -10.20 -0.68 -40.65
N LEU A 62 -9.57 0.50 -40.51
CA LEU A 62 -8.82 0.86 -39.31
C LEU A 62 -9.74 1.04 -38.10
N GLU A 63 -10.89 1.70 -38.27
CA GLU A 63 -11.88 1.81 -37.21
C GLU A 63 -12.41 0.44 -36.78
N LYS A 64 -12.66 -0.47 -37.73
CA LYS A 64 -13.10 -1.84 -37.42
C LYS A 64 -12.03 -2.59 -36.64
N ALA A 65 -10.78 -2.56 -37.10
CA ALA A 65 -9.68 -3.23 -36.41
C ALA A 65 -9.43 -2.63 -35.01
N ALA A 66 -9.46 -1.30 -34.88
CA ALA A 66 -9.30 -0.64 -33.58
C ALA A 66 -10.43 -0.98 -32.60
N LYS A 67 -11.67 -1.15 -33.09
CA LYS A 67 -12.79 -1.64 -32.27
C LYS A 67 -12.67 -3.12 -31.91
N GLU A 68 -12.14 -3.95 -32.80
CA GLU A 68 -11.80 -5.36 -32.50
C GLU A 68 -10.69 -5.45 -31.46
N GLU A 69 -9.71 -4.54 -31.49
CA GLU A 69 -8.63 -4.42 -30.52
C GLU A 69 -9.12 -3.88 -29.16
N GLY A 70 -10.03 -2.89 -29.19
CA GLY A 70 -10.86 -2.48 -28.06
C GLY A 70 -10.17 -1.67 -26.96
N ALA A 71 -8.90 -1.30 -27.11
CA ALA A 71 -8.16 -0.55 -26.08
C ALA A 71 -7.14 0.44 -26.68
N LEU A 72 -6.94 1.57 -26.00
CA LEU A 72 -5.93 2.58 -26.29
C LEU A 72 -5.32 3.09 -24.98
N ASN A 73 -3.99 3.00 -24.84
CA ASN A 73 -3.26 3.63 -23.74
C ASN A 73 -2.56 4.90 -24.26
N VAL A 74 -2.81 6.03 -23.62
CA VAL A 74 -2.10 7.30 -23.90
C VAL A 74 -1.27 7.72 -22.70
N ILE A 75 -0.06 8.20 -22.98
CA ILE A 75 0.90 8.63 -21.95
C ILE A 75 1.28 10.08 -22.24
N ALA A 76 1.36 10.91 -21.19
CA ALA A 76 1.80 12.30 -21.28
C ALA A 76 0.90 13.21 -22.15
N LEU A 77 -0.41 12.97 -22.14
CA LEU A 77 -1.41 13.84 -22.74
C LEU A 77 -2.19 14.61 -21.65
N PRO A 78 -1.60 15.64 -21.02
CA PRO A 78 -2.26 16.35 -19.93
C PRO A 78 -3.47 17.15 -20.45
N HIS A 79 -4.58 17.09 -19.71
CA HIS A 79 -5.87 17.64 -20.14
C HIS A 79 -5.86 19.15 -20.37
N ASP A 80 -5.02 19.85 -19.61
CA ASP A 80 -4.88 21.31 -19.61
C ASP A 80 -3.89 21.83 -20.67
N TRP A 81 -3.26 20.94 -21.45
CA TRP A 81 -2.32 21.32 -22.49
C TRP A 81 -2.86 20.99 -23.88
N SER A 82 -2.80 21.97 -24.79
CA SER A 82 -3.15 21.80 -26.20
C SER A 82 -4.53 21.16 -26.47
N ASN A 83 -5.47 21.30 -25.52
CA ASN A 83 -6.82 20.73 -25.58
C ASN A 83 -6.90 19.20 -25.60
N TYR A 84 -5.89 18.48 -25.08
CA TYR A 84 -5.94 17.01 -25.05
C TYR A 84 -7.12 16.46 -24.25
N GLY A 85 -7.60 17.18 -23.23
CA GLY A 85 -8.81 16.78 -22.49
C GLY A 85 -10.02 16.61 -23.42
N GLU A 86 -10.34 17.62 -24.22
CA GLU A 86 -11.47 17.52 -25.17
C GLU A 86 -11.19 16.54 -26.32
N VAL A 87 -9.93 16.41 -26.77
CA VAL A 87 -9.57 15.44 -27.81
C VAL A 87 -9.82 14.00 -27.34
N ILE A 88 -9.40 13.68 -26.11
CA ILE A 88 -9.57 12.36 -25.52
C ILE A 88 -11.06 12.08 -25.27
N GLU A 89 -11.80 13.03 -24.70
CA GLU A 89 -13.25 12.89 -24.50
C GLU A 89 -14.00 12.77 -25.83
N GLY A 90 -13.58 13.52 -26.87
CA GLY A 90 -14.10 13.40 -28.23
C GLY A 90 -13.85 12.02 -28.83
N PHE A 91 -12.66 11.45 -28.62
CA PHE A 91 -12.33 10.09 -29.07
C PHE A 91 -13.18 9.04 -28.34
N LYS A 92 -13.25 9.09 -27.01
CA LYS A 92 -14.11 8.21 -26.19
C LYS A 92 -15.58 8.26 -26.64
N LYS A 93 -16.08 9.47 -26.97
CA LYS A 93 -17.44 9.66 -27.48
C LYS A 93 -17.65 9.09 -28.88
N LYS A 94 -16.66 9.22 -29.77
CA LYS A 94 -16.73 8.73 -31.15
C LYS A 94 -16.58 7.20 -31.24
N TYR A 95 -15.76 6.62 -30.36
CA TYR A 95 -15.44 5.19 -30.33
C TYR A 95 -15.68 4.62 -28.93
N PRO A 96 -16.94 4.50 -28.49
CA PRO A 96 -17.26 4.05 -27.14
C PRO A 96 -16.86 2.59 -26.87
N GLU A 97 -16.59 1.80 -27.92
CA GLU A 97 -16.10 0.42 -27.79
C GLU A 97 -14.61 0.35 -27.46
N ILE A 98 -13.85 1.44 -27.69
CA ILE A 98 -12.42 1.50 -27.43
C ILE A 98 -12.19 2.12 -26.05
N LYS A 99 -11.68 1.31 -25.13
CA LYS A 99 -11.33 1.77 -23.79
C LYS A 99 -10.06 2.63 -23.84
N VAL A 100 -10.19 3.92 -23.54
CA VAL A 100 -9.04 4.84 -23.42
C VAL A 100 -8.55 4.91 -21.98
N THR A 101 -7.29 4.54 -21.79
CA THR A 101 -6.56 4.61 -20.54
C THR A 101 -5.54 5.74 -20.59
N GLU A 102 -5.53 6.59 -19.57
CA GLU A 102 -4.69 7.78 -19.52
C GLU A 102 -3.64 7.66 -18.41
N LEU A 103 -2.38 7.74 -18.81
CA LEU A 103 -1.22 7.51 -17.96
C LEU A 103 -0.42 8.80 -17.75
N ASN A 104 -0.14 9.12 -16.49
CA ASN A 104 0.94 10.02 -16.17
C ASN A 104 2.23 9.19 -16.06
N PRO A 105 3.22 9.36 -16.97
CA PRO A 105 4.43 8.54 -16.96
C PRO A 105 5.21 8.62 -15.64
N LYS A 106 5.02 9.70 -14.85
CA LYS A 106 5.63 9.82 -13.52
C LYS A 106 5.13 8.77 -12.53
N PHE A 107 3.92 8.25 -12.69
CA PHE A 107 3.27 7.34 -11.74
C PHE A 107 3.03 5.93 -12.30
N ALA A 108 3.48 5.68 -13.53
CA ALA A 108 3.35 4.38 -14.17
C ALA A 108 4.08 3.31 -13.35
N GLY A 109 3.34 2.36 -12.82
CA GLY A 109 3.83 1.26 -11.99
C GLY A 109 4.43 1.68 -10.65
N THR A 110 4.11 2.86 -10.11
CA THR A 110 4.72 3.34 -8.86
C THR A 110 3.73 3.53 -7.70
N VAL A 111 2.44 3.34 -7.93
CA VAL A 111 1.40 3.52 -6.90
C VAL A 111 1.24 2.21 -6.15
N ALA A 112 1.46 2.20 -4.84
CA ALA A 112 1.51 0.98 -4.04
C ALA A 112 0.68 1.07 -2.75
N LEU A 113 0.06 -0.05 -2.40
CA LEU A 113 -0.37 -0.35 -1.03
C LEU A 113 0.75 -1.12 -0.33
N ASN A 114 0.90 -0.92 0.98
CA ASN A 114 1.83 -1.70 1.78
C ASN A 114 1.21 -3.08 2.10
N GLY A 115 1.36 -4.02 1.16
CA GLY A 115 0.78 -5.36 1.19
C GLY A 115 -0.60 -5.46 0.53
N LYS A 116 -1.28 -6.59 0.74
CA LYS A 116 -2.63 -6.84 0.23
C LYS A 116 -3.70 -6.39 1.24
N PRO A 117 -4.77 -5.67 0.84
CA PRO A 117 -5.78 -5.16 1.78
C PRO A 117 -6.46 -6.21 2.66
N ALA A 118 -6.58 -7.45 2.19
CA ALA A 118 -7.15 -8.56 2.95
C ALA A 118 -6.19 -9.22 3.94
N GLU A 119 -4.90 -8.87 3.91
CA GLU A 119 -3.83 -9.59 4.61
C GLU A 119 -2.97 -8.66 5.47
N ALA A 120 -2.83 -7.40 5.07
CA ALA A 120 -1.98 -6.41 5.72
C ALA A 120 -2.80 -5.22 6.23
N GLY A 121 -2.67 -4.90 7.53
CA GLY A 121 -3.39 -3.78 8.14
C GLY A 121 -3.07 -2.42 7.51
N ALA A 122 -1.85 -2.21 7.01
CA ALA A 122 -1.48 -0.99 6.29
C ALA A 122 -2.26 -0.86 4.97
N ALA A 123 -2.28 -1.92 4.15
CA ALA A 123 -3.07 -1.95 2.93
C ALA A 123 -4.59 -1.88 3.19
N PHE A 124 -5.09 -2.52 4.25
CA PHE A 124 -6.49 -2.44 4.66
C PHE A 124 -6.89 -0.99 4.94
N ASN A 125 -6.12 -0.26 5.74
CA ASN A 125 -6.40 1.14 6.05
C ASN A 125 -6.15 2.07 4.86
N GLY A 126 -5.13 1.80 4.05
CA GLY A 126 -4.89 2.49 2.78
C GLY A 126 -6.09 2.34 1.82
N TYR A 127 -6.68 1.14 1.77
CA TYR A 127 -7.90 0.88 1.01
C TYR A 127 -9.09 1.68 1.55
N LEU A 128 -9.33 1.67 2.86
CA LEU A 128 -10.45 2.42 3.44
C LEU A 128 -10.32 3.93 3.22
N MET A 129 -9.11 4.49 3.30
CA MET A 129 -8.86 5.89 2.98
C MET A 129 -9.22 6.17 1.51
N ALA A 130 -8.73 5.35 0.58
CA ALA A 130 -9.03 5.51 -0.84
C ALA A 130 -10.53 5.34 -1.15
N ASN A 131 -11.19 4.37 -0.49
CA ASN A 131 -12.62 4.14 -0.61
C ASN A 131 -13.43 5.37 -0.17
N GLN A 132 -13.09 5.94 0.99
CA GLN A 132 -13.73 7.16 1.49
C GLN A 132 -13.55 8.33 0.52
N LEU A 133 -12.35 8.50 -0.04
CA LEU A 133 -12.08 9.53 -1.05
C LEU A 133 -12.81 9.28 -2.37
N ALA A 134 -13.07 8.02 -2.72
CA ALA A 134 -13.83 7.63 -3.89
C ALA A 134 -15.36 7.74 -3.69
N GLY A 135 -15.82 8.17 -2.51
CA GLY A 135 -17.24 8.33 -2.18
C GLY A 135 -17.90 7.10 -1.56
N GLY A 136 -17.11 6.10 -1.16
CA GLY A 136 -17.56 4.98 -0.34
C GLY A 136 -17.49 5.26 1.16
N ASP A 137 -17.78 4.23 1.95
CA ASP A 137 -17.63 4.19 3.40
C ASP A 137 -17.39 2.74 3.87
N ILE A 138 -17.36 2.48 5.18
CA ILE A 138 -17.12 1.14 5.75
C ILE A 138 -18.24 0.11 5.44
N ASN A 139 -19.39 0.56 4.93
CA ASN A 139 -20.52 -0.27 4.51
C ASN A 139 -20.65 -0.35 2.99
N ASN A 140 -20.03 0.56 2.25
CA ASN A 140 -19.96 0.59 0.80
C ASN A 140 -18.50 0.62 0.31
N LEU A 141 -17.95 -0.57 0.05
CA LEU A 141 -16.53 -0.76 -0.30
C LEU A 141 -16.26 -0.71 -1.81
N GLN A 142 -17.27 -0.83 -2.66
CA GLN A 142 -17.09 -0.91 -4.11
C GLN A 142 -16.35 0.31 -4.71
N PRO A 143 -16.59 1.57 -4.27
CA PRO A 143 -15.90 2.73 -4.83
C PRO A 143 -14.37 2.65 -4.73
N GLY A 144 -13.84 2.13 -3.62
CA GLY A 144 -12.41 1.90 -3.43
C GLY A 144 -11.87 0.83 -4.37
N LEU A 145 -12.60 -0.27 -4.54
CA LEU A 145 -12.21 -1.35 -5.46
C LEU A 145 -12.18 -0.85 -6.91
N ASP A 146 -13.18 -0.07 -7.31
CA ASP A 146 -13.25 0.57 -8.64
C ASP A 146 -12.09 1.55 -8.86
N PHE A 147 -11.69 2.29 -7.81
CA PHE A 147 -10.53 3.17 -7.86
C PHE A 147 -9.23 2.38 -8.09
N PHE A 148 -8.97 1.32 -7.33
CA PHE A 148 -7.77 0.50 -7.51
C PHE A 148 -7.79 -0.27 -8.84
N LYS A 149 -8.97 -0.70 -9.29
CA LYS A 149 -9.14 -1.27 -10.63
C LYS A 149 -8.74 -0.26 -11.71
N LYS A 150 -9.19 0.99 -11.61
CA LYS A 150 -8.77 2.06 -12.54
C LYS A 150 -7.26 2.29 -12.48
N LEU A 151 -6.64 2.25 -11.30
CA LEU A 151 -5.18 2.36 -11.18
C LEU A 151 -4.44 1.17 -11.84
N LYS A 152 -4.94 -0.05 -11.68
CA LYS A 152 -4.40 -1.26 -12.32
C LYS A 152 -4.55 -1.20 -13.84
N GLU A 153 -5.74 -0.88 -14.32
CA GLU A 153 -6.05 -0.74 -15.75
C GLU A 153 -5.29 0.41 -16.38
N ALA A 154 -4.99 1.45 -15.58
CA ALA A 154 -4.07 2.49 -15.98
C ALA A 154 -2.63 1.99 -16.10
N GLY A 155 -2.23 0.95 -15.38
CA GLY A 155 -0.83 0.55 -15.25
C GLY A 155 -0.06 1.41 -14.25
N ASN A 156 -0.76 2.12 -13.35
CA ASN A 156 -0.16 2.89 -12.26
C ASN A 156 0.05 2.05 -11.00
N LEU A 157 -0.82 1.08 -10.74
CA LEU A 157 -0.76 0.23 -9.56
C LEU A 157 0.37 -0.80 -9.66
N THR A 158 1.20 -0.89 -8.62
CA THR A 158 2.23 -1.92 -8.46
C THR A 158 1.93 -2.82 -7.27
N THR A 159 2.41 -4.05 -7.32
CA THR A 159 2.38 -5.04 -6.23
C THR A 159 3.73 -5.16 -5.52
N VAL A 160 4.69 -4.29 -5.85
CA VAL A 160 5.98 -4.21 -5.16
C VAL A 160 5.78 -3.78 -3.71
N ASP A 161 6.39 -4.52 -2.79
CA ASP A 161 6.34 -4.20 -1.36
C ASP A 161 6.92 -2.82 -1.07
N VAL A 162 6.23 -2.10 -0.20
CA VAL A 162 6.64 -0.78 0.26
C VAL A 162 7.74 -0.92 1.30
N THR A 163 8.94 -0.46 0.96
CA THR A 163 10.10 -0.41 1.84
C THR A 163 10.86 0.88 1.62
N ASN A 164 11.76 1.23 2.54
CA ASN A 164 12.70 2.34 2.33
C ASN A 164 13.48 2.21 1.01
N GLY A 165 13.88 1.00 0.61
CA GLY A 165 14.63 0.77 -0.61
C GLY A 165 13.79 0.96 -1.89
N THR A 166 12.52 0.53 -1.86
CA THR A 166 11.62 0.68 -3.01
C THR A 166 11.16 2.12 -3.19
N ILE A 167 11.05 2.89 -2.09
CA ILE A 167 10.78 4.34 -2.16
C ILE A 167 12.01 5.08 -2.69
N ASP A 168 13.20 4.79 -2.15
CA ASP A 168 14.47 5.41 -2.55
C ASP A 168 14.79 5.22 -4.04
N SER A 169 14.57 4.00 -4.54
CA SER A 169 14.74 3.67 -5.97
C SER A 169 13.61 4.18 -6.88
N GLY A 170 12.53 4.73 -6.31
CA GLY A 170 11.38 5.23 -7.06
C GLY A 170 10.39 4.16 -7.53
N GLN A 171 10.61 2.88 -7.20
CA GLN A 171 9.68 1.78 -7.51
C GLN A 171 8.32 1.96 -6.82
N THR A 172 8.28 2.60 -5.65
CA THR A 172 7.06 2.95 -4.91
C THR A 172 6.96 4.46 -4.69
N GLY A 173 6.80 5.19 -5.79
CA GLY A 173 6.73 6.67 -5.80
C GLY A 173 5.47 7.28 -5.19
N VAL A 174 4.38 6.52 -5.03
CA VAL A 174 3.16 6.93 -4.31
C VAL A 174 2.71 5.78 -3.44
N VAL A 175 2.62 6.02 -2.13
CA VAL A 175 2.39 4.96 -1.14
C VAL A 175 1.17 5.28 -0.29
N PHE A 176 0.27 4.30 -0.15
CA PHE A 176 -0.82 4.28 0.81
C PHE A 176 -0.36 3.51 2.05
N ASP A 177 0.00 4.24 3.13
CA ASP A 177 0.58 3.65 4.34
C ASP A 177 0.43 4.60 5.55
N TRP A 178 0.83 4.12 6.72
CA TRP A 178 0.80 4.81 8.00
C TRP A 178 1.64 6.07 8.04
N THR A 179 1.09 7.14 8.64
CA THR A 179 1.77 8.42 8.81
C THR A 179 3.07 8.32 9.61
N TYR A 180 3.14 7.45 10.64
CA TYR A 180 4.32 7.31 11.48
C TYR A 180 5.51 6.66 10.73
N ASN A 181 5.23 5.68 9.86
CA ASN A 181 6.23 5.12 8.95
C ASN A 181 6.77 6.23 8.04
N GLN A 182 5.86 7.01 7.43
CA GLN A 182 6.27 8.07 6.51
C GLN A 182 7.02 9.22 7.20
N ALA A 183 6.71 9.51 8.47
CA ALA A 183 7.45 10.45 9.29
C ALA A 183 8.91 10.02 9.50
N SER A 184 9.11 8.73 9.81
CA SER A 184 10.43 8.12 9.95
C SER A 184 11.18 8.12 8.62
N TYR A 185 10.53 7.66 7.53
CA TYR A 185 11.14 7.57 6.20
C TYR A 185 11.54 8.93 5.65
N LYS A 186 10.74 9.98 5.88
CA LYS A 186 11.08 11.34 5.42
C LYS A 186 12.43 11.81 5.96
N LYS A 187 12.79 11.47 7.19
CA LYS A 187 14.08 11.83 7.78
C LYS A 187 15.22 11.06 7.10
N GLU A 188 15.07 9.74 6.98
CA GLU A 188 16.10 8.86 6.40
C GLU A 188 16.33 9.12 4.90
N LEU A 189 15.25 9.34 4.14
CA LEU A 189 15.29 9.61 2.71
C LEU A 189 15.88 10.98 2.38
N LYS A 190 15.71 11.97 3.26
CA LYS A 190 16.32 13.30 3.10
C LYS A 190 17.85 13.22 3.07
N ASP A 191 18.44 12.36 3.90
CA ASP A 191 19.90 12.15 3.93
C ASP A 191 20.43 11.52 2.63
N LYS A 192 19.55 10.89 1.85
CA LYS A 192 19.83 10.34 0.51
C LYS A 192 19.47 11.28 -0.64
N GLY A 193 19.03 12.50 -0.35
CA GLY A 193 18.62 13.48 -1.37
C GLY A 193 17.21 13.26 -1.94
N VAL A 194 16.41 12.35 -1.36
CA VAL A 194 15.04 12.09 -1.78
C VAL A 194 14.08 13.03 -1.04
N ASN A 195 13.33 13.84 -1.79
CA ASN A 195 12.33 14.76 -1.24
C ASN A 195 10.99 14.03 -1.01
N TRP A 196 10.91 13.27 0.09
CA TRP A 196 9.69 12.56 0.47
C TRP A 196 8.70 13.46 1.21
N ARG A 197 7.42 13.38 0.83
CA ARG A 197 6.32 14.12 1.44
C ARG A 197 5.15 13.17 1.68
N TYR A 198 4.52 13.32 2.83
CA TYR A 198 3.29 12.60 3.17
C TYR A 198 2.26 13.61 3.67
N LYS A 199 0.98 13.24 3.53
CA LYS A 199 -0.17 14.08 3.87
C LYS A 199 -1.33 13.18 4.29
N THR A 200 -2.17 13.68 5.20
CA THR A 200 -3.47 13.12 5.53
C THR A 200 -4.60 13.91 4.86
N PHE A 201 -5.77 13.29 4.73
CA PHE A 201 -6.96 13.90 4.14
C PHE A 201 -8.04 13.96 5.20
N PRO A 202 -8.43 15.15 5.72
CA PRO A 202 -9.28 15.25 6.91
C PRO A 202 -10.59 14.45 6.86
N LYS A 203 -11.21 14.32 5.68
CA LYS A 203 -12.45 13.55 5.48
C LYS A 203 -12.25 12.05 5.24
N ALA A 204 -11.01 11.57 5.27
CA ALA A 204 -10.63 10.19 4.96
C ALA A 204 -9.46 9.69 5.82
N GLN A 205 -9.17 10.35 6.94
CA GLN A 205 -8.19 9.83 7.90
C GLN A 205 -8.73 8.54 8.49
N VAL A 206 -8.00 7.43 8.33
CA VAL A 206 -8.35 6.16 8.96
C VAL A 206 -7.54 6.03 10.24
N VAL A 207 -8.22 5.78 11.35
CA VAL A 207 -7.61 5.56 12.66
C VAL A 207 -7.85 4.12 13.06
N SER A 208 -6.77 3.47 13.46
CA SER A 208 -6.77 2.08 13.90
C SER A 208 -5.63 1.87 14.89
N TYR A 209 -5.79 0.87 15.74
CA TYR A 209 -4.95 0.65 16.91
C TYR A 209 -4.21 -0.68 16.78
N TYR A 210 -2.96 -0.69 17.21
CA TYR A 210 -2.27 -1.94 17.50
C TYR A 210 -2.61 -2.38 18.92
N ASN A 211 -3.00 -3.65 19.05
CA ASN A 211 -3.25 -4.27 20.35
C ASN A 211 -2.07 -5.18 20.68
N GLN A 212 -1.58 -5.09 21.92
CA GLN A 212 -0.63 -6.04 22.47
C GLN A 212 -1.35 -6.96 23.46
N ALA A 213 -0.86 -8.20 23.56
CA ALA A 213 -1.41 -9.20 24.44
C ALA A 213 -0.27 -10.05 25.03
N ILE A 214 -0.43 -10.42 26.30
CA ILE A 214 0.49 -11.31 26.98
C ILE A 214 0.05 -12.75 26.72
N ASN A 215 0.96 -13.55 26.15
CA ASN A 215 0.73 -14.98 25.98
C ASN A 215 0.45 -15.64 27.34
N LYS A 216 -0.59 -16.48 27.41
CA LYS A 216 -0.95 -17.24 28.62
C LYS A 216 0.21 -18.05 29.20
N ASP A 217 1.08 -18.54 28.32
CA ASP A 217 2.23 -19.39 28.65
C ASP A 217 3.55 -18.59 28.69
N ALA A 218 3.48 -17.26 28.79
CA ALA A 218 4.68 -16.42 28.87
C ALA A 218 5.59 -16.88 30.02
N PRO A 219 6.90 -17.15 29.79
CA PRO A 219 7.81 -17.63 30.83
C PRO A 219 8.08 -16.57 31.92
N HIS A 220 7.79 -15.29 31.63
CA HIS A 220 8.00 -14.15 32.52
C HIS A 220 6.76 -13.22 32.55
N PRO A 221 5.60 -13.69 33.06
CA PRO A 221 4.34 -12.98 32.91
C PRO A 221 4.27 -11.69 33.77
N ALA A 222 5.02 -11.63 34.87
CA ALA A 222 5.11 -10.40 35.67
C ALA A 222 5.88 -9.28 34.95
N ALA A 223 6.99 -9.61 34.29
CA ALA A 223 7.74 -8.65 33.50
C ALA A 223 6.94 -8.16 32.29
N ALA A 224 6.21 -9.08 31.62
CA ALA A 224 5.32 -8.72 30.52
C ALA A 224 4.19 -7.76 30.97
N ARG A 225 3.58 -7.99 32.14
CA ARG A 225 2.57 -7.07 32.69
C ARG A 225 3.16 -5.71 33.05
N LEU A 226 4.35 -5.68 33.65
CA LEU A 226 5.03 -4.43 33.96
C LEU A 226 5.36 -3.64 32.68
N TRP A 227 5.73 -4.34 31.60
CA TRP A 227 5.92 -3.73 30.29
C TRP A 227 4.62 -3.10 29.77
N GLU A 228 3.50 -3.82 29.78
CA GLU A 228 2.20 -3.28 29.37
C GLU A 228 1.85 -2.03 30.19
N GLU A 229 1.99 -2.06 31.52
CA GLU A 229 1.76 -0.88 32.37
C GLU A 229 2.67 0.31 31.98
N TYR A 230 3.95 0.04 31.69
CA TYR A 230 4.88 1.07 31.25
C TYR A 230 4.46 1.73 29.93
N LEU A 231 3.94 0.95 28.97
CA LEU A 231 3.49 1.46 27.68
C LEU A 231 2.36 2.50 27.80
N TYR A 232 1.56 2.44 28.87
CA TYR A 232 0.49 3.40 29.16
C TYR A 232 0.93 4.57 30.06
N THR A 233 2.23 4.73 30.31
CA THR A 233 2.77 5.92 30.98
C THR A 233 2.96 7.07 29.99
N ALA A 234 2.94 8.31 30.48
CA ALA A 234 3.26 9.49 29.68
C ALA A 234 4.66 9.41 29.06
N ASP A 235 5.63 8.78 29.73
CA ASP A 235 7.00 8.60 29.24
C ASP A 235 7.02 7.75 27.96
N ALA A 236 6.42 6.56 28.01
CA ALA A 236 6.37 5.66 26.85
C ALA A 236 5.55 6.25 25.69
N GLN A 237 4.40 6.87 26.00
CA GLN A 237 3.55 7.53 25.00
C GLN A 237 4.29 8.67 24.29
N ASN A 238 5.08 9.47 25.02
CA ASN A 238 5.91 10.51 24.42
C ASN A 238 7.06 9.94 23.58
N LEU A 239 7.59 8.76 23.91
CA LEU A 239 8.58 8.07 23.07
C LEU A 239 7.97 7.66 21.73
N TRP A 240 6.76 7.10 21.73
CA TRP A 240 6.04 6.82 20.48
C TRP A 240 5.69 8.08 19.71
N PHE A 241 5.33 9.15 20.42
CA PHE A 241 5.03 10.42 19.77
C PHE A 241 6.24 10.97 19.00
N LYS A 242 7.43 10.90 19.62
CA LYS A 242 8.70 11.24 18.97
C LYS A 242 9.02 10.36 17.77
N GLY A 243 8.56 9.11 17.78
CA GLY A 243 8.61 8.19 16.64
C GLY A 243 7.60 8.49 15.54
N GLY A 244 6.72 9.48 15.72
CA GLY A 244 5.72 9.92 14.74
C GLY A 244 4.35 9.25 14.86
N ALA A 245 4.15 8.35 15.83
CA ALA A 245 2.84 7.77 16.12
C ALA A 245 1.97 8.74 16.92
N ASN A 246 0.66 8.74 16.71
CA ASN A 246 -0.25 9.48 17.59
C ASN A 246 -0.55 8.63 18.83
N PRO A 247 -0.19 9.08 20.05
CA PRO A 247 -0.39 8.31 21.27
C PRO A 247 -1.88 8.08 21.56
N VAL A 248 -2.24 6.92 22.10
CA VAL A 248 -3.65 6.65 22.48
C VAL A 248 -4.09 7.52 23.66
N LEU A 249 -3.13 7.96 24.48
CA LEU A 249 -3.37 8.88 25.60
C LEU A 249 -3.15 10.35 25.22
N LEU A 250 -3.08 10.69 23.92
CA LEU A 250 -2.72 12.03 23.47
C LEU A 250 -3.56 13.13 24.12
N ASP A 251 -4.89 12.97 24.16
CA ASP A 251 -5.78 14.00 24.68
C ASP A 251 -5.70 14.14 26.21
N SER A 252 -5.64 13.02 26.95
CA SER A 252 -5.46 13.07 28.40
C SER A 252 -4.08 13.62 28.79
N MET A 253 -3.04 13.37 27.99
CA MET A 253 -1.71 13.95 28.19
C MET A 253 -1.65 15.45 27.86
N LYS A 254 -2.46 15.94 26.90
CA LYS A 254 -2.62 17.38 26.66
C LYS A 254 -3.29 18.06 27.84
N GLU A 255 -4.41 17.52 28.32
CA GLU A 255 -5.14 18.04 29.47
C GLU A 255 -4.29 18.02 30.74
N GLY A 256 -3.55 16.92 30.96
CA GLY A 256 -2.66 16.75 32.10
C GLY A 256 -1.32 17.48 31.99
N GLY A 257 -1.02 18.13 30.87
CA GLY A 257 0.24 18.85 30.66
C GLY A 257 1.49 17.96 30.59
N THR A 258 1.35 16.67 30.34
CA THR A 258 2.44 15.69 30.27
C THR A 258 2.89 15.36 28.84
N ILE A 259 2.19 15.87 27.83
CA ILE A 259 2.57 15.71 26.41
C ILE A 259 3.83 16.53 26.06
N ASP A 260 4.71 15.94 25.24
CA ASP A 260 5.88 16.62 24.68
C ASP A 260 5.42 17.72 23.69
N GLN A 261 5.47 18.96 24.15
CA GLN A 261 4.98 20.13 23.41
C GLN A 261 5.77 20.41 22.12
N ALA A 262 7.06 20.07 22.10
CA ALA A 262 7.89 20.24 20.91
C ALA A 262 7.43 19.32 19.79
N THR A 263 7.16 18.05 20.13
CA THR A 263 6.63 17.05 19.19
C THR A 263 5.22 17.42 18.76
N LEU A 264 4.37 17.88 19.69
CA LEU A 264 2.99 18.27 19.39
C LEU A 264 2.89 19.35 18.31
N LYS A 265 3.83 20.30 18.30
CA LYS A 265 3.83 21.40 17.34
C LYS A 265 4.04 20.95 15.89
N ASP A 266 4.82 19.89 15.69
CA ASP A 266 5.25 19.44 14.36
C ASP A 266 4.54 18.15 13.90
N ALA A 267 3.82 17.48 14.80
CA ALA A 267 3.13 16.23 14.52
C ALA A 267 1.91 16.40 13.61
N ILE A 268 1.68 15.42 12.73
CA ILE A 268 0.41 15.29 12.01
C ILE A 268 -0.58 14.56 12.92
N THR A 269 -1.52 15.31 13.48
CA THR A 269 -2.60 14.76 14.31
C THR A 269 -3.84 14.44 13.48
N ILE A 270 -4.79 13.76 14.11
CA ILE A 270 -6.12 13.53 13.55
C ILE A 270 -6.89 14.86 13.52
N GLU A 271 -7.56 15.14 12.41
CA GLU A 271 -8.43 16.31 12.25
C GLU A 271 -9.88 15.84 12.06
N GLY A 272 -10.83 16.47 12.76
CA GLY A 272 -12.25 16.13 12.63
C GLY A 272 -12.59 14.71 13.09
N GLU A 273 -13.57 14.09 12.44
CA GLU A 273 -14.02 12.72 12.71
C GLU A 273 -13.35 11.75 11.73
N PRO A 274 -12.36 10.95 12.18
CA PRO A 274 -11.71 9.97 11.32
C PRO A 274 -12.64 8.80 11.01
N VAL A 275 -12.37 8.12 9.90
CA VAL A 275 -12.87 6.78 9.64
C VAL A 275 -12.32 5.85 10.72
N SER A 276 -13.23 5.22 11.44
CA SER A 276 -12.95 4.19 12.43
C SER A 276 -13.88 3.00 12.18
N TYR A 277 -13.52 1.84 12.73
CA TYR A 277 -14.27 0.60 12.49
C TYR A 277 -14.16 -0.32 13.71
N THR A 278 -15.17 -1.16 13.91
CA THR A 278 -15.16 -2.19 14.96
C THR A 278 -14.41 -3.45 14.50
N ASN A 279 -14.18 -4.41 15.41
CA ASN A 279 -13.63 -5.71 15.02
C ASN A 279 -14.57 -6.49 14.10
N ASP A 280 -15.88 -6.37 14.29
CA ASP A 280 -16.89 -7.01 13.44
C ASP A 280 -16.86 -6.38 12.03
N ASP A 281 -16.73 -5.06 11.94
CA ASP A 281 -16.53 -4.37 10.67
C ASP A 281 -15.24 -4.84 9.98
N SER A 282 -14.13 -4.89 10.73
CA SER A 282 -12.84 -5.35 10.18
C SER A 282 -12.94 -6.77 9.61
N THR A 283 -13.62 -7.68 10.31
CA THR A 283 -13.85 -9.06 9.86
C THR A 283 -14.68 -9.07 8.58
N ARG A 284 -15.84 -8.41 8.58
CA ARG A 284 -16.74 -8.30 7.41
C ARG A 284 -16.04 -7.68 6.19
N ILE A 285 -15.30 -6.60 6.38
CA ILE A 285 -14.57 -5.92 5.31
C ILE A 285 -13.45 -6.82 4.79
N THR A 286 -12.73 -7.52 5.66
CA THR A 286 -11.67 -8.47 5.28
C THR A 286 -12.23 -9.60 4.42
N GLU A 287 -13.34 -10.22 4.84
CA GLU A 287 -14.02 -11.26 4.06
C GLU A 287 -14.47 -10.73 2.70
N TRP A 288 -15.00 -9.51 2.64
CA TRP A 288 -15.36 -8.87 1.38
C TRP A 288 -14.13 -8.66 0.49
N LEU A 289 -13.02 -8.17 1.03
CA LEU A 289 -11.78 -7.94 0.28
C LEU A 289 -11.19 -9.26 -0.23
N GLN A 290 -11.16 -10.33 0.58
CA GLN A 290 -10.74 -11.66 0.13
C GLN A 290 -11.55 -12.17 -1.06
N ASN A 291 -12.86 -11.88 -1.06
CA ASN A 291 -13.76 -12.33 -2.11
C ASN A 291 -13.70 -11.50 -3.40
N ASN A 292 -13.18 -10.27 -3.36
CA ASN A 292 -13.30 -9.30 -4.46
C ASN A 292 -11.96 -8.73 -4.96
N TRP A 293 -10.95 -8.61 -4.10
CA TRP A 293 -9.68 -7.96 -4.44
C TRP A 293 -8.92 -8.73 -5.53
N ASP A 294 -8.51 -9.98 -5.26
CA ASP A 294 -7.70 -10.75 -6.21
C ASP A 294 -8.45 -11.01 -7.53
N LYS A 295 -9.78 -11.18 -7.49
CA LYS A 295 -10.61 -11.31 -8.69
C LYS A 295 -10.59 -10.07 -9.59
N THR A 296 -10.38 -8.89 -8.99
CA THR A 296 -10.44 -7.61 -9.70
C THR A 296 -9.06 -7.09 -10.08
N ILE A 297 -8.09 -7.22 -9.18
CA ILE A 297 -6.74 -6.65 -9.29
C ILE A 297 -5.73 -7.67 -9.84
N GLY A 298 -6.01 -8.96 -9.69
CA GLY A 298 -5.06 -10.05 -9.97
C GLY A 298 -4.02 -10.20 -8.86
N ASN A 299 -3.36 -11.36 -8.84
CA ASN A 299 -2.20 -11.62 -7.99
C ASN A 299 -0.97 -10.83 -8.46
#